data_AF-A0A813MHX6-F1
#
_entry.id   AF-A0A813MHX6-F1
#
_cell.length_a   1.000
_cell.length_b   1.000
_cell.length_c   1.000
_cell.angle_alpha   90.00
_cell.angle_beta   90.00
_cell.angle_gamma   90.00
#
_symmetry.space_group_name_H-M   'P 1'
#
loop_
_entity.id
_entity.type
_entity.pdbx_description
1 polymer ?
#
loop_
_entity_poly.entity_id
_entity_poly.type
_entity_poly.pdbx_seq_one_letter_code
_entity_poly.pdbx_strand_id
1 'polypeptide(L)'
;MSSSDNSSDNNSDLFIDLEEVSIPRSIRFWIMLLFNIPSIICSFCIIIHIIHNRAQRYALHNHAIFLVLIMALPIQLIDINFFLVFYRYGSIQPSEPIMCLLWWLADYGCYSGCTILIAWLAIERYILIFHDRWVSNRRGRFLFHYLPSISLVAYIVVFYIISILFPPCENNYIYTLPGCGAAPCFQSYGFLAIWDGFVNNTTPIILESIVNIGLILRVQWQKRRLRQSNQWRKQRRMIIQLCMISGLNMCLNIPLTILLLAHFFGLAPEYGAQPQLYFSFLGYFVFFLFPFTSLCQFPDLRKNITRKIVGILPRQQQHHTATVIPMNTLT
;
A
#
# COMPACT_ATOMS: atom_id res chain seq x y z
N MET A 1 14.99 43.71 44.84
CA MET A 1 15.82 43.08 43.80
C MET A 1 15.30 41.67 43.60
N SER A 2 14.39 41.53 42.64
CA SER A 2 13.79 40.26 42.23
C SER A 2 14.50 39.82 40.94
N SER A 3 15.28 38.76 41.03
CA SER A 3 15.92 38.11 39.88
C SER A 3 14.94 37.10 39.32
N SER A 4 14.41 37.39 38.14
CA SER A 4 13.48 36.53 37.41
C SER A 4 14.26 35.52 36.56
N ASP A 5 14.03 34.23 36.80
CA ASP A 5 14.60 33.12 36.03
C ASP A 5 14.05 33.09 34.60
N ASN A 6 14.96 33.07 33.62
CA ASN A 6 14.66 33.23 32.19
C ASN A 6 15.21 32.03 31.37
N SER A 7 15.05 30.80 31.87
CA SER A 7 15.74 29.60 31.34
C SER A 7 14.85 28.52 30.72
N SER A 8 13.56 28.79 30.45
CA SER A 8 12.61 27.77 29.97
C SER A 8 12.52 27.59 28.45
N ASP A 9 13.03 28.50 27.62
CA ASP A 9 12.74 28.48 26.17
C ASP A 9 13.65 27.59 25.31
N ASN A 10 14.82 27.15 25.81
CA ASN A 10 15.74 26.35 24.99
C ASN A 10 15.38 24.85 24.88
N ASN A 11 14.44 24.35 25.69
CA ASN A 11 14.11 22.92 25.69
C ASN A 11 13.00 22.53 24.69
N SER A 12 12.14 23.47 24.28
CA SER A 12 11.04 23.19 23.35
C SER A 12 11.52 22.92 21.92
N ASP A 13 12.56 23.63 21.46
CA ASP A 13 13.08 23.46 20.10
C ASP A 13 13.77 22.10 19.90
N LEU A 14 14.41 21.58 20.95
CA LEU A 14 15.08 20.27 20.91
C LEU A 14 14.09 19.10 20.75
N PHE A 15 12.88 19.20 21.31
CA PHE A 15 11.85 18.16 21.20
C PHE A 15 11.22 18.11 19.81
N ILE A 16 11.09 19.26 19.13
CA ILE A 16 10.49 19.35 17.79
C ILE A 16 11.41 18.70 16.73
N ASP A 17 12.73 18.82 16.87
CA ASP A 17 13.69 18.21 15.94
C ASP A 17 13.73 16.67 16.01
N LEU A 18 13.27 16.07 17.11
CA LEU A 18 13.26 14.62 17.28
C LEU A 18 12.14 13.92 16.50
N GLU A 19 11.09 14.65 16.10
CA GLU A 19 9.88 14.08 15.51
C GLU A 19 9.84 14.17 13.97
N GLU A 20 10.81 14.85 13.34
CA GLU A 20 10.90 14.91 11.87
C GLU A 20 12.01 14.03 11.28
N VAL A 21 11.69 13.44 10.12
CA VAL A 21 12.69 12.78 9.26
C VAL A 21 13.70 13.82 8.80
N SER A 22 14.99 13.55 8.96
CA SER A 22 16.07 14.50 8.58
C SER A 22 16.23 14.74 7.07
N ILE A 23 15.32 14.23 6.24
CA ILE A 23 15.22 14.56 4.81
C ILE A 23 14.55 15.94 4.68
N PRO A 24 15.12 16.89 3.91
CA PRO A 24 14.49 18.19 3.66
C PRO A 24 13.04 18.07 3.18
N ARG A 25 12.13 18.87 3.76
CA ARG A 25 10.67 18.87 3.42
C ARG A 25 10.42 19.01 1.92
N SER A 26 11.19 19.85 1.22
CA SER A 26 11.11 20.02 -0.24
C SER A 26 11.36 18.72 -1.01
N ILE A 27 12.36 17.93 -0.61
CA ILE A 27 12.67 16.65 -1.26
C ILE A 27 11.53 15.65 -1.00
N ARG A 28 11.03 15.56 0.24
CA ARG A 28 9.89 14.71 0.60
C ARG A 28 8.65 15.06 -0.24
N PHE A 29 8.35 16.36 -0.38
CA PHE A 29 7.25 16.87 -1.18
C PHE A 29 7.33 16.40 -2.64
N TRP A 30 8.45 16.65 -3.32
CA TRP A 30 8.58 16.31 -4.74
C TRP A 30 8.57 14.82 -4.98
N ILE A 31 9.20 14.03 -4.11
CA ILE A 31 9.18 12.56 -4.20
C ILE A 31 7.74 12.04 -4.05
N MET A 32 7.03 12.45 -2.99
CA MET A 32 5.65 12.01 -2.79
C MET A 32 4.74 12.44 -3.96
N LEU A 33 4.85 13.68 -4.43
CA LEU A 33 4.05 14.18 -5.56
C LEU A 33 4.32 13.39 -6.85
N LEU A 34 5.60 13.14 -7.16
CA LEU A 34 6.04 12.43 -8.36
C LEU A 34 5.48 11.01 -8.42
N PHE A 35 5.42 10.30 -7.29
CA PHE A 35 4.89 8.95 -7.23
C PHE A 35 3.36 8.91 -7.06
N ASN A 36 2.76 9.87 -6.36
CA ASN A 36 1.33 9.87 -6.07
C ASN A 36 0.48 10.09 -7.33
N ILE A 37 0.80 11.10 -8.15
CA ILE A 37 0.04 11.42 -9.36
C ILE A 37 -0.11 10.20 -10.30
N PRO A 38 0.98 9.55 -10.76
CA PRO A 38 0.86 8.41 -11.66
C PRO A 38 0.25 7.19 -10.97
N SER A 39 0.44 7.04 -9.65
CA SER A 39 -0.20 5.99 -8.85
C SER A 39 -1.73 6.13 -8.87
N ILE A 40 -2.26 7.32 -8.58
CA ILE A 40 -3.70 7.62 -8.61
C ILE A 40 -4.29 7.33 -9.99
N ILE A 41 -3.65 7.83 -11.06
CA ILE A 41 -4.10 7.60 -12.44
C ILE A 41 -4.13 6.09 -12.74
N CYS A 42 -3.12 5.35 -12.32
CA CYS A 42 -3.03 3.91 -12.51
C CYS A 42 -4.14 3.17 -11.73
N SER A 43 -4.36 3.52 -10.46
CA SER A 43 -5.44 2.99 -9.61
C SER A 43 -6.82 3.16 -10.28
N PHE A 44 -7.16 4.38 -10.71
CA PHE A 44 -8.43 4.65 -11.39
C PHE A 44 -8.55 3.87 -12.70
N CYS A 45 -7.48 3.82 -13.50
CA CYS A 45 -7.47 3.07 -14.75
C CYS A 45 -7.73 1.57 -14.55
N ILE A 46 -7.13 0.95 -13.51
CA ILE A 46 -7.37 -0.47 -13.18
C ILE A 46 -8.79 -0.67 -12.67
N ILE A 47 -9.26 0.18 -11.75
CA ILE A 47 -10.63 0.11 -11.20
C ILE A 47 -11.66 0.21 -12.33
N ILE A 48 -11.54 1.21 -13.20
CA ILE A 48 -12.42 1.41 -14.36
C ILE A 48 -12.35 0.20 -15.28
N HIS A 49 -11.15 -0.34 -15.55
CA HIS A 49 -10.98 -1.51 -16.41
C HIS A 49 -11.67 -2.76 -15.84
N ILE A 50 -11.49 -3.03 -14.54
CA ILE A 50 -12.15 -4.14 -13.85
C ILE A 50 -13.66 -3.94 -13.91
N ILE A 51 -14.17 -2.74 -13.62
CA ILE A 51 -15.61 -2.44 -13.64
C ILE A 51 -16.20 -2.61 -15.04
N HIS A 52 -15.53 -2.15 -16.11
CA HIS A 52 -16.12 -2.21 -17.46
C HIS A 52 -16.01 -3.60 -18.11
N ASN A 53 -14.94 -4.36 -17.82
CA ASN A 53 -14.71 -5.63 -18.48
C ASN A 53 -15.39 -6.79 -17.72
N ARG A 54 -16.49 -7.30 -18.28
CA ARG A 54 -17.24 -8.43 -17.72
C ARG A 54 -16.37 -9.66 -17.43
N ALA A 55 -15.40 -9.98 -18.29
CA ALA A 55 -14.52 -11.13 -18.08
C ALA A 55 -13.62 -10.94 -16.85
N GLN A 56 -13.14 -9.72 -16.62
CA GLN A 56 -12.30 -9.40 -15.46
C GLN A 56 -13.11 -9.37 -14.16
N ARG A 57 -14.37 -8.91 -14.20
CA ARG A 57 -15.26 -8.97 -13.03
C ARG A 57 -15.56 -10.39 -12.56
N TYR A 58 -15.58 -11.38 -13.44
CA TYR A 58 -15.84 -12.77 -13.00
C TYR A 58 -14.59 -13.50 -12.52
N ALA A 59 -13.41 -12.94 -12.74
CA ALA A 59 -12.17 -13.53 -12.29
C ALA A 59 -11.97 -13.25 -10.80
N LEU A 60 -12.08 -14.30 -9.98
CA LEU A 60 -12.07 -14.23 -8.51
C LEU A 60 -10.89 -13.41 -7.95
N HIS A 61 -9.68 -13.68 -8.46
CA HIS A 61 -8.45 -13.00 -8.02
C HIS A 61 -8.45 -11.48 -8.22
N ASN A 62 -9.30 -10.95 -9.11
CA ASN A 62 -9.41 -9.51 -9.31
C ASN A 62 -10.22 -8.83 -8.21
N HIS A 63 -11.08 -9.55 -7.48
CA HIS A 63 -11.92 -8.96 -6.45
C HIS A 63 -11.12 -8.47 -5.24
N ALA A 64 -10.19 -9.28 -4.72
CA ALA A 64 -9.36 -8.84 -3.60
C ALA A 64 -8.46 -7.66 -3.99
N ILE A 65 -7.93 -7.65 -5.22
CA ILE A 65 -7.12 -6.55 -5.73
C ILE A 65 -7.95 -5.27 -5.88
N PHE A 66 -9.18 -5.42 -6.38
CA PHE A 66 -10.13 -4.32 -6.42
C PHE A 66 -10.43 -3.75 -5.03
N LEU A 67 -10.62 -4.60 -4.01
CA LEU A 67 -10.81 -4.16 -2.63
C LEU A 67 -9.58 -3.44 -2.07
N VAL A 68 -8.37 -3.97 -2.29
CA VAL A 68 -7.12 -3.30 -1.87
C VAL A 68 -6.95 -1.96 -2.58
N LEU A 69 -7.26 -1.86 -3.89
CA LEU A 69 -7.21 -0.59 -4.62
C LEU A 69 -8.21 0.43 -4.08
N ILE A 70 -9.43 0.01 -3.73
CA ILE A 70 -10.43 0.89 -3.11
C ILE A 70 -9.95 1.38 -1.75
N MET A 71 -9.40 0.50 -0.92
CA MET A 71 -8.87 0.88 0.40
C MET A 71 -7.60 1.75 0.29
N ALA A 72 -6.77 1.56 -0.73
CA ALA A 72 -5.57 2.36 -0.94
C ALA A 72 -5.86 3.76 -1.52
N LEU A 73 -7.01 3.96 -2.19
CA LEU A 73 -7.38 5.26 -2.77
C LEU A 73 -7.51 6.39 -1.72
N PRO A 74 -8.19 6.20 -0.57
CA PRO A 74 -8.18 7.19 0.51
C PRO A 74 -6.77 7.57 0.99
N ILE A 75 -5.84 6.61 1.08
CA ILE A 75 -4.44 6.90 1.44
C ILE A 75 -3.82 7.86 0.39
N GLN A 76 -4.02 7.56 -0.89
CA GLN A 76 -3.49 8.37 -2.00
C GLN A 76 -4.14 9.75 -2.12
N LEU A 77 -5.46 9.83 -1.87
CA LEU A 77 -6.27 11.03 -2.09
C LEU A 77 -6.40 11.94 -0.87
N ILE A 78 -6.33 11.40 0.35
CA ILE A 78 -6.52 12.16 1.59
C ILE A 78 -5.18 12.29 2.30
N ASP A 79 -4.66 11.16 2.78
CA ASP A 79 -3.47 11.11 3.64
C ASP A 79 -2.23 11.72 2.97
N ILE A 80 -1.85 11.23 1.78
CA ILE A 80 -0.67 11.74 1.07
C ILE A 80 -0.86 13.22 0.66
N ASN A 81 -2.08 13.65 0.32
CA ASN A 81 -2.32 15.06 0.02
C ASN A 81 -2.19 15.95 1.25
N PHE A 82 -2.59 15.48 2.43
CA PHE A 82 -2.37 16.19 3.68
C PHE A 82 -0.88 16.28 4.04
N PHE A 83 -0.10 15.23 3.80
CA PHE A 83 1.37 15.32 3.89
C PHE A 83 1.96 16.35 2.93
N LEU A 84 1.48 16.41 1.68
CA LEU A 84 1.95 17.40 0.70
C LEU A 84 1.63 18.84 1.12
N VAL A 85 0.43 19.08 1.66
CA VAL A 85 0.04 20.39 2.22
C VAL A 85 0.95 20.73 3.41
N PHE A 86 1.14 19.78 4.34
CA PHE A 86 2.04 19.96 5.48
C PHE A 86 3.47 20.29 5.05
N TYR A 87 4.06 19.57 4.10
CA TYR A 87 5.42 19.86 3.64
C TYR A 87 5.57 21.22 2.96
N ARG A 88 4.49 21.77 2.41
CA ARG A 88 4.48 23.10 1.79
C ARG A 88 4.34 24.23 2.81
N TYR A 89 3.44 24.08 3.78
CA TYR A 89 3.07 25.15 4.72
C TYR A 89 3.71 25.02 6.11
N GLY A 90 4.28 23.86 6.43
CA GLY A 90 4.82 23.53 7.76
C GLY A 90 3.74 23.36 8.84
N SER A 91 2.47 23.33 8.46
CA SER A 91 1.33 23.17 9.35
C SER A 91 0.14 22.58 8.61
N ILE A 92 -0.79 22.01 9.37
CA ILE A 92 -2.04 21.42 8.86
C ILE A 92 -3.07 22.52 8.66
N GLN A 93 -3.63 22.61 7.46
CA GLN A 93 -4.66 23.60 7.10
C GLN A 93 -5.88 22.92 6.48
N PRO A 94 -7.10 23.20 6.98
CA PRO A 94 -7.40 24.02 8.16
C PRO A 94 -7.02 23.32 9.47
N SER A 95 -6.70 24.10 10.51
CA SER A 95 -6.34 23.60 11.86
C SER A 95 -7.59 23.16 12.64
N GLU A 96 -8.32 22.20 12.09
CA GLU A 96 -9.59 21.73 12.62
C GLU A 96 -9.47 20.27 13.08
N PRO A 97 -10.08 19.88 14.22
CA PRO A 97 -10.06 18.50 14.72
C PRO A 97 -10.57 17.48 13.70
N ILE A 98 -11.58 17.85 12.93
CA ILE A 98 -12.19 16.97 11.91
C ILE A 98 -11.16 16.55 10.85
N MET A 99 -10.24 17.45 10.47
CA MET A 99 -9.19 17.12 9.51
C MET A 99 -8.22 16.08 10.06
N CYS A 100 -7.86 16.18 11.35
CA CYS A 100 -7.02 15.19 12.01
C CYS A 100 -7.70 13.82 12.14
N LEU A 101 -8.98 13.79 12.49
CA LEU A 101 -9.74 12.54 12.59
C LEU A 101 -9.85 11.85 11.22
N LEU A 102 -10.11 12.62 10.15
CA LEU A 102 -10.15 12.09 8.79
C LEU A 102 -8.77 11.60 8.35
N TRP A 103 -7.72 12.33 8.70
CA TRP A 103 -6.33 11.95 8.43
C TRP A 103 -6.02 10.62 9.12
N TRP A 104 -6.23 10.49 10.43
CA TRP A 104 -5.98 9.25 11.16
C TRP A 104 -6.83 8.08 10.66
N LEU A 105 -8.06 8.32 10.22
CA LEU A 105 -8.90 7.28 9.63
C LEU A 105 -8.32 6.78 8.29
N ALA A 106 -7.80 7.68 7.46
CA ALA A 106 -7.16 7.34 6.20
C ALA A 106 -5.78 6.69 6.41
N ASP A 107 -4.99 7.19 7.37
CA ASP A 107 -3.69 6.64 7.74
C ASP A 107 -3.89 5.28 8.44
N TYR A 108 -4.16 5.23 9.74
CA TYR A 108 -4.33 3.97 10.48
C TYR A 108 -5.38 3.04 9.88
N GLY A 109 -6.57 3.56 9.57
CA GLY A 109 -7.69 2.74 9.14
C GLY A 109 -7.47 2.09 7.77
N CYS A 110 -7.17 2.89 6.75
CA CYS A 110 -6.96 2.35 5.41
C CYS A 110 -5.60 1.65 5.26
N TYR A 111 -4.54 2.13 5.93
CA TYR A 111 -3.22 1.48 5.90
C TYR A 111 -3.30 0.06 6.47
N SER A 112 -3.75 -0.10 7.72
CA SER A 112 -3.87 -1.42 8.34
C SER A 112 -4.88 -2.28 7.59
N GLY A 113 -5.94 -1.65 7.06
CA GLY A 113 -6.90 -2.35 6.22
C GLY A 113 -6.29 -2.94 4.95
N CYS A 114 -5.41 -2.19 4.26
CA CYS A 114 -4.68 -2.71 3.11
C CYS A 114 -3.73 -3.83 3.52
N THR A 115 -3.01 -3.70 4.62
CA THR A 115 -2.09 -4.72 5.13
C THR A 115 -2.81 -6.05 5.42
N ILE A 116 -3.96 -5.98 6.10
CA ILE A 116 -4.83 -7.15 6.34
C ILE A 116 -5.34 -7.75 5.02
N LEU A 117 -5.81 -6.92 4.09
CA LEU A 117 -6.33 -7.39 2.80
C LEU A 117 -5.23 -7.97 1.89
N ILE A 118 -3.99 -7.50 1.97
CA ILE A 118 -2.83 -8.05 1.26
C ILE A 118 -2.48 -9.43 1.83
N ALA A 119 -2.50 -9.60 3.16
CA ALA A 119 -2.33 -10.91 3.79
C ALA A 119 -3.45 -11.88 3.36
N TRP A 120 -4.70 -11.41 3.33
CA TRP A 120 -5.82 -12.17 2.80
C TRP A 120 -5.65 -12.52 1.32
N LEU A 121 -5.20 -11.60 0.48
CA LEU A 121 -4.91 -11.85 -0.94
C LEU A 121 -3.89 -12.98 -1.12
N ALA A 122 -2.88 -13.09 -0.25
CA ALA A 122 -1.93 -14.19 -0.27
C ALA A 122 -2.61 -15.54 0.07
N ILE A 123 -3.46 -15.57 1.10
CA ILE A 123 -4.23 -16.76 1.50
C ILE A 123 -5.21 -17.18 0.41
N GLU A 124 -5.99 -16.24 -0.12
CA GLU A 124 -6.95 -16.49 -1.20
C GLU A 124 -6.25 -17.11 -2.42
N ARG A 125 -5.10 -16.57 -2.83
CA ARG A 125 -4.31 -17.14 -3.94
C ARG A 125 -3.81 -18.54 -3.63
N TYR A 126 -3.37 -18.80 -2.40
CA TYR A 126 -2.99 -20.15 -1.98
C TYR A 126 -4.16 -21.13 -2.13
N ILE A 127 -5.36 -20.74 -1.67
CA ILE A 127 -6.58 -21.54 -1.79
C ILE A 127 -6.94 -21.74 -3.27
N LEU A 128 -6.92 -20.70 -4.10
CA LEU A 128 -7.27 -20.79 -5.52
C LEU A 128 -6.30 -21.68 -6.33
N ILE A 129 -5.03 -21.74 -5.95
CA ILE A 129 -4.01 -22.54 -6.65
C ILE A 129 -4.07 -24.02 -6.24
N PHE A 130 -4.19 -24.30 -4.94
CA PHE A 130 -4.07 -25.68 -4.41
C PHE A 130 -5.41 -26.34 -4.08
N HIS A 131 -6.48 -25.57 -3.94
CA HIS A 131 -7.79 -26.02 -3.49
C HIS A 131 -8.91 -25.49 -4.40
N ASP A 132 -8.71 -25.57 -5.71
CA ASP A 132 -9.66 -25.12 -6.74
C ASP A 132 -11.07 -25.71 -6.56
N ARG A 133 -11.17 -26.97 -6.12
CA ARG A 133 -12.42 -27.67 -5.81
C ARG A 133 -13.24 -27.01 -4.69
N TRP A 134 -12.61 -26.29 -3.77
CA TRP A 134 -13.35 -25.59 -2.70
C TRP A 134 -14.10 -24.37 -3.23
N VAL A 135 -13.58 -23.76 -4.31
CA VAL A 135 -14.12 -22.52 -4.89
C VAL A 135 -14.93 -22.79 -6.17
N SER A 136 -15.02 -24.05 -6.61
CA SER A 136 -15.77 -24.44 -7.81
C SER A 136 -17.28 -24.21 -7.67
N ASN A 137 -17.84 -24.52 -6.49
CA ASN A 137 -19.28 -24.43 -6.23
C ASN A 137 -19.66 -23.02 -5.75
N ARG A 138 -20.89 -22.58 -6.07
CA ARG A 138 -21.38 -21.23 -5.69
C ARG A 138 -21.35 -20.99 -4.17
N ARG A 139 -21.71 -22.01 -3.37
CA ARG A 139 -21.65 -21.95 -1.90
C ARG A 139 -20.21 -21.85 -1.39
N GLY A 140 -19.33 -22.69 -1.92
CA GLY A 140 -17.90 -22.66 -1.56
C GLY A 140 -17.24 -21.33 -1.92
N ARG A 141 -17.57 -20.77 -3.08
CA ARG A 141 -17.14 -19.43 -3.48
C ARG A 141 -17.63 -18.35 -2.51
N PHE A 142 -18.88 -18.39 -2.09
CA PHE A 142 -19.37 -17.45 -1.07
C PHE A 142 -18.59 -17.56 0.23
N LEU A 143 -18.41 -18.78 0.73
CA LEU A 143 -17.78 -19.05 2.03
C LEU A 143 -16.27 -18.75 2.06
N PHE A 144 -15.52 -19.14 1.03
CA PHE A 144 -14.06 -19.06 1.03
C PHE A 144 -13.49 -17.82 0.35
N HIS A 145 -14.30 -17.07 -0.41
CA HIS A 145 -13.83 -15.89 -1.16
C HIS A 145 -14.52 -14.61 -0.71
N TYR A 146 -15.86 -14.57 -0.77
CA TYR A 146 -16.61 -13.33 -0.51
C TYR A 146 -16.78 -13.03 0.98
N LEU A 147 -17.18 -14.03 1.77
CA LEU A 147 -17.45 -13.86 3.19
C LEU A 147 -16.22 -13.33 3.96
N PRO A 148 -15.00 -13.89 3.79
CA PRO A 148 -13.84 -13.41 4.53
C PRO A 148 -13.49 -11.96 4.13
N SER A 149 -13.46 -11.66 2.84
CA SER A 149 -13.17 -10.31 2.33
C SER A 149 -14.15 -9.27 2.89
N ILE A 150 -15.46 -9.56 2.86
CA ILE A 150 -16.50 -8.66 3.39
C ILE A 150 -16.35 -8.50 4.90
N SER A 151 -16.13 -9.62 5.63
CA SER A 151 -15.97 -9.58 7.09
C SER A 151 -14.74 -8.79 7.52
N LEU A 152 -13.62 -8.90 6.80
CA LEU A 152 -12.39 -8.15 7.08
C LEU A 152 -12.60 -6.65 6.85
N VAL A 153 -13.20 -6.25 5.72
CA VAL A 153 -13.51 -4.84 5.45
C VAL A 153 -14.46 -4.26 6.49
N ALA A 154 -15.52 -4.99 6.83
CA ALA A 154 -16.47 -4.55 7.87
C ALA A 154 -15.78 -4.42 9.23
N TYR A 155 -14.94 -5.39 9.61
CA TYR A 155 -14.16 -5.35 10.83
C TYR A 155 -13.24 -4.12 10.90
N ILE A 156 -12.44 -3.86 9.85
CA ILE A 156 -11.52 -2.71 9.79
C ILE A 156 -12.31 -1.40 9.94
N VAL A 157 -13.37 -1.22 9.15
CA VAL A 157 -14.16 0.01 9.16
C VAL A 157 -14.79 0.23 10.54
N VAL A 158 -15.41 -0.80 11.13
CA VAL A 158 -16.05 -0.68 12.45
C VAL A 158 -15.01 -0.41 13.54
N PHE A 159 -13.90 -1.13 13.55
CA PHE A 159 -12.84 -0.98 14.55
C PHE A 159 -12.27 0.43 14.57
N TYR A 160 -11.87 0.98 13.40
CA TYR A 160 -11.25 2.30 13.35
C TYR A 160 -12.25 3.44 13.50
N ILE A 161 -13.49 3.30 13.03
CA ILE A 161 -14.54 4.29 13.32
C ILE A 161 -14.77 4.40 14.83
N ILE A 162 -14.91 3.27 15.54
CA ILE A 162 -15.12 3.27 16.99
C ILE A 162 -13.87 3.82 17.70
N SER A 163 -12.68 3.32 17.37
CA SER A 163 -11.46 3.67 18.09
C SER A 163 -11.02 5.13 17.89
N ILE A 164 -11.29 5.72 16.71
CA ILE A 164 -10.88 7.09 16.38
C ILE A 164 -11.95 8.13 16.74
N LEU A 165 -13.24 7.85 16.48
CA LEU A 165 -14.31 8.81 16.72
C LEU A 165 -14.91 8.73 18.13
N PHE A 166 -14.79 7.57 18.79
CA PHE A 166 -15.28 7.34 20.16
C PHE A 166 -14.18 6.78 21.07
N PRO A 167 -12.99 7.41 21.14
CA PRO A 167 -11.93 6.94 22.01
C PRO A 167 -12.32 7.09 23.49
N PRO A 168 -11.75 6.27 24.40
CA PRO A 168 -12.03 6.33 25.84
C PRO A 168 -11.34 7.54 26.53
N CYS A 169 -10.74 8.44 25.77
CA CYS A 169 -9.92 9.55 26.25
C CYS A 169 -9.93 10.71 25.26
N GLU A 170 -9.50 11.88 25.71
CA GLU A 170 -9.50 13.11 24.89
C GLU A 170 -8.32 13.12 23.92
N ASN A 171 -8.61 13.38 22.64
CA ASN A 171 -7.58 13.52 21.62
C ASN A 171 -6.91 14.90 21.72
N ASN A 172 -5.59 14.91 21.67
CA ASN A 172 -4.80 16.13 21.52
C ASN A 172 -4.40 16.29 20.04
N TYR A 173 -4.40 17.53 19.54
CA TYR A 173 -4.03 17.83 18.15
C TYR A 173 -2.93 18.87 18.12
N ILE A 174 -1.80 18.53 17.49
CA ILE A 174 -0.67 19.44 17.28
C ILE A 174 -0.53 19.70 15.78
N TYR A 175 -1.13 20.81 15.33
CA TYR A 175 -1.21 21.14 13.89
C TYR A 175 0.12 21.57 13.26
N THR A 176 1.18 21.74 14.04
CA THR A 176 2.53 22.08 13.58
C THR A 176 3.37 20.86 13.22
N LEU A 177 2.84 19.65 13.41
CA LEU A 177 3.52 18.38 13.18
C LEU A 177 2.73 17.51 12.18
N PRO A 178 3.41 16.58 11.47
CA PRO A 178 2.76 15.69 10.53
C PRO A 178 1.78 14.74 11.24
N GLY A 179 0.69 14.35 10.57
CA GLY A 179 -0.30 13.44 11.17
C GLY A 179 -0.95 14.00 12.44
N CYS A 180 -0.99 15.32 12.58
CA CYS A 180 -1.45 16.04 13.77
C CYS A 180 -0.59 15.87 15.03
N GLY A 181 0.66 15.41 14.88
CA GLY A 181 1.73 15.39 15.89
C GLY A 181 1.55 14.42 17.04
N ALA A 182 0.34 14.30 17.57
CA ALA A 182 0.00 13.30 18.55
C ALA A 182 -0.50 12.03 17.86
N ALA A 183 -0.09 10.87 18.36
CA ALA A 183 -0.79 9.63 18.05
C ALA A 183 -2.25 9.73 18.55
N PRO A 184 -3.21 9.08 17.85
CA PRO A 184 -4.59 9.01 18.33
C PRO A 184 -4.65 8.51 19.78
N CYS A 185 -5.54 9.05 20.60
CA CYS A 185 -5.54 8.75 22.04
C CYS A 185 -5.73 7.25 22.35
N PHE A 186 -6.41 6.50 21.47
CA PHE A 186 -6.58 5.05 21.64
C PHE A 186 -5.24 4.28 21.66
N GLN A 187 -4.17 4.82 21.04
CA GLN A 187 -2.82 4.23 21.08
C GLN A 187 -2.16 4.32 22.46
N SER A 188 -2.64 5.22 23.33
CA SER A 188 -2.21 5.27 24.73
C SER A 188 -2.95 4.26 25.60
N TYR A 189 -4.08 3.71 25.12
CA TYR A 189 -4.86 2.72 25.85
C TYR A 189 -4.33 1.31 25.56
N GLY A 190 -3.68 0.70 26.54
CA GLY A 190 -2.88 -0.52 26.36
C GLY A 190 -3.56 -1.64 25.55
N PHE A 191 -4.84 -1.94 25.81
CA PHE A 191 -5.55 -2.97 25.05
C PHE A 191 -5.71 -2.61 23.56
N LEU A 192 -6.14 -1.38 23.24
CA LEU A 192 -6.40 -0.94 21.87
C LEU A 192 -5.09 -0.78 21.09
N ALA A 193 -4.05 -0.26 21.75
CA ALA A 193 -2.71 -0.12 21.19
C ALA A 193 -2.10 -1.49 20.82
N ILE A 194 -2.18 -2.47 21.74
CA ILE A 194 -1.70 -3.83 21.48
C ILE A 194 -2.51 -4.47 20.36
N TRP A 195 -3.82 -4.29 20.37
CA TRP A 195 -4.68 -4.84 19.33
C TRP A 195 -4.35 -4.25 17.95
N ASP A 196 -4.19 -2.94 17.85
CA ASP A 196 -3.81 -2.28 16.62
C ASP A 196 -2.41 -2.66 16.15
N GLY A 197 -1.39 -2.52 17.00
CA GLY A 197 -0.01 -2.82 16.65
C GLY A 197 0.24 -4.30 16.35
N PHE A 198 -0.34 -5.20 17.14
CA PHE A 198 -0.08 -6.63 17.03
C PHE A 198 -1.07 -7.35 16.12
N VAL A 199 -2.37 -7.16 16.30
CA VAL A 199 -3.41 -7.90 15.56
C VAL A 199 -3.64 -7.29 14.17
N ASN A 200 -3.73 -5.97 14.07
CA ASN A 200 -4.05 -5.32 12.79
C ASN A 200 -2.82 -5.07 11.90
N ASN A 201 -1.63 -4.96 12.49
CA ASN A 201 -0.40 -4.66 11.74
C ASN A 201 0.58 -5.84 11.70
N THR A 202 1.11 -6.26 12.85
CA THR A 202 2.18 -7.29 12.92
C THR A 202 1.72 -8.66 12.42
N THR A 203 0.56 -9.14 12.88
CA THR A 203 0.05 -10.47 12.57
C THR A 203 -0.18 -10.69 11.06
N PRO A 204 -0.83 -9.77 10.32
CA PRO A 204 -0.99 -9.89 8.88
C PRO A 204 0.32 -9.96 8.12
N ILE A 205 1.35 -9.19 8.51
CA ILE A 205 2.66 -9.19 7.85
C ILE A 205 3.36 -10.54 8.03
N ILE A 206 3.32 -11.11 9.24
CA ILE A 206 3.86 -12.44 9.53
C ILE A 206 3.10 -13.51 8.74
N LEU A 207 1.76 -13.44 8.76
CA LEU A 207 0.89 -14.40 8.09
C LEU A 207 1.11 -14.37 6.57
N GLU A 208 1.16 -13.18 5.97
CA GLU A 208 1.50 -12.97 4.57
C GLU A 208 2.84 -13.63 4.24
N SER A 209 3.87 -13.37 5.05
CA SER A 209 5.22 -13.90 4.85
C SER A 209 5.22 -15.43 4.86
N ILE A 210 4.58 -16.05 5.85
CA ILE A 210 4.47 -17.51 5.97
C ILE A 210 3.74 -18.11 4.75
N VAL A 211 2.61 -17.51 4.35
CA VAL A 211 1.80 -18.00 3.24
C VAL A 211 2.56 -17.88 1.92
N ASN A 212 3.27 -16.77 1.69
CA ASN A 212 4.05 -16.58 0.47
C ASN A 212 5.25 -17.52 0.38
N ILE A 213 5.97 -17.74 1.48
CA ILE A 213 7.04 -18.75 1.53
C ILE A 213 6.45 -20.13 1.22
N GLY A 214 5.33 -20.50 1.85
CA GLY A 214 4.64 -21.77 1.61
C GLY A 214 4.19 -21.95 0.16
N LEU A 215 3.67 -20.88 -0.47
CA LEU A 215 3.26 -20.86 -1.87
C LEU A 215 4.46 -21.07 -2.80
N ILE A 216 5.58 -20.38 -2.56
CA ILE A 216 6.81 -20.53 -3.36
C ILE A 216 7.33 -21.96 -3.25
N LEU A 217 7.46 -22.51 -2.03
CA LEU A 217 7.95 -23.87 -1.81
C LEU A 217 7.09 -24.91 -2.52
N ARG A 218 5.76 -24.84 -2.37
CA ARG A 218 4.84 -25.78 -3.02
C ARG A 218 4.87 -25.67 -4.54
N VAL A 219 4.93 -24.45 -5.10
CA VAL A 219 5.05 -24.24 -6.56
C VAL A 219 6.32 -24.91 -7.08
N GLN A 220 7.46 -24.73 -6.40
CA GLN A 220 8.72 -25.34 -6.83
C GLN A 220 8.65 -26.87 -6.79
N TRP A 221 8.00 -27.45 -5.79
CA TRP A 221 7.76 -28.90 -5.74
C TRP A 221 6.81 -29.38 -6.84
N GLN A 222 5.71 -28.67 -7.08
CA GLN A 222 4.74 -29.05 -8.11
C GLN A 222 5.32 -28.94 -9.52
N LYS A 223 6.19 -27.95 -9.77
CA LYS A 223 6.94 -27.81 -11.02
C LYS A 223 7.76 -29.06 -11.35
N ARG A 224 8.34 -29.72 -10.33
CA ARG A 224 9.10 -30.96 -10.53
C ARG A 224 8.21 -32.13 -10.94
N ARG A 225 6.92 -32.13 -10.57
CA ARG A 225 5.97 -33.21 -10.88
C ARG A 225 5.19 -33.02 -12.18
N LEU A 226 4.80 -31.78 -12.53
CA LEU A 226 3.94 -31.52 -13.68
C LEU A 226 4.73 -31.02 -14.89
N ARG A 227 4.96 -31.89 -15.88
CA ARG A 227 5.62 -31.59 -17.17
C ARG A 227 4.75 -30.77 -18.17
N GLN A 228 3.65 -30.13 -17.73
CA GLN A 228 2.75 -29.39 -18.63
C GLN A 228 3.17 -27.92 -18.80
N SER A 229 3.74 -27.58 -19.95
CA SER A 229 4.34 -26.26 -20.24
C SER A 229 3.35 -25.09 -20.29
N ASN A 230 2.12 -25.31 -20.76
CA ASN A 230 1.14 -24.24 -20.98
C ASN A 230 0.49 -23.74 -19.67
N GLN A 231 0.03 -24.63 -18.80
CA GLN A 231 -0.53 -24.23 -17.49
C GLN A 231 0.52 -23.54 -16.61
N TRP A 232 1.78 -23.98 -16.72
CA TRP A 232 2.92 -23.38 -16.02
C TRP A 232 3.12 -21.90 -16.38
N ARG A 233 2.98 -21.51 -17.65
CA ARG A 233 3.13 -20.10 -18.06
C ARG A 233 2.10 -19.19 -17.38
N LYS A 234 0.86 -19.65 -17.23
CA LYS A 234 -0.21 -18.90 -16.56
C LYS A 234 0.07 -18.78 -15.05
N GLN A 235 0.39 -19.89 -14.40
CA GLN A 235 0.71 -19.91 -12.96
C GLN A 235 1.94 -19.04 -12.65
N ARG A 236 3.01 -19.15 -13.44
CA ARG A 236 4.24 -18.36 -13.24
C ARG A 236 3.98 -16.85 -13.22
N ARG A 237 3.12 -16.33 -14.09
CA ARG A 237 2.79 -14.89 -14.11
C ARG A 237 2.10 -14.44 -12.83
N MET A 238 1.12 -15.22 -12.36
CA MET A 238 0.40 -14.93 -11.12
C MET A 238 1.33 -14.97 -9.89
N ILE A 239 2.26 -15.93 -9.86
CA ILE A 239 3.23 -16.08 -8.77
C ILE A 239 4.23 -14.93 -8.76
N ILE A 240 4.83 -14.59 -9.90
CA ILE A 240 5.80 -13.48 -9.99
C ILE A 240 5.17 -12.19 -9.45
N GLN A 241 3.92 -11.93 -9.80
CA GLN A 241 3.26 -10.70 -9.39
C GLN A 241 2.84 -10.74 -7.91
N LEU A 242 2.49 -11.90 -7.35
CA LEU A 242 2.36 -12.06 -5.90
C LEU A 242 3.69 -11.80 -5.18
N CYS A 243 4.78 -12.36 -5.68
CA CYS A 243 6.11 -12.15 -5.12
C CYS A 243 6.56 -10.69 -5.22
N MET A 244 6.15 -9.96 -6.26
CA MET A 244 6.42 -8.52 -6.37
C MET A 244 5.65 -7.72 -5.31
N ILE A 245 4.35 -7.96 -5.16
CA ILE A 245 3.53 -7.26 -4.15
C ILE A 245 4.03 -7.59 -2.75
N SER A 246 4.25 -8.88 -2.47
CA SER A 246 4.69 -9.30 -1.14
C SER A 246 6.13 -8.92 -0.85
N GLY A 247 7.03 -9.05 -1.82
CA GLY A 247 8.41 -8.58 -1.66
C GLY A 247 8.46 -7.09 -1.37
N LEU A 248 7.62 -6.29 -2.04
CA LEU A 248 7.48 -4.87 -1.75
C LEU A 248 6.97 -4.62 -0.33
N ASN A 249 5.90 -5.32 0.09
CA ASN A 249 5.35 -5.18 1.44
C ASN A 249 6.34 -5.60 2.53
N MET A 250 6.97 -6.78 2.37
CA MET A 250 7.96 -7.32 3.29
C MET A 250 9.18 -6.42 3.40
N CYS A 251 9.77 -5.98 2.29
CA CYS A 251 10.97 -5.15 2.33
C CYS A 251 10.75 -3.80 3.02
N LEU A 252 9.56 -3.21 2.87
CA LEU A 252 9.26 -1.89 3.43
C LEU A 252 8.69 -1.95 4.85
N ASN A 253 7.89 -2.98 5.19
CA ASN A 253 7.19 -3.04 6.47
C ASN A 253 7.82 -3.98 7.52
N ILE A 254 8.65 -4.96 7.12
CA ILE A 254 9.35 -5.81 8.11
C ILE A 254 10.28 -5.00 9.02
N PRO A 255 11.10 -4.04 8.52
CA PRO A 255 11.96 -3.26 9.40
C PRO A 255 11.17 -2.51 10.49
N LEU A 256 10.03 -1.91 10.11
CA LEU A 256 9.12 -1.26 11.05
C LEU A 256 8.52 -2.25 12.05
N THR A 257 8.10 -3.42 11.58
CA THR A 257 7.53 -4.49 12.42
C THR A 257 8.54 -5.01 13.45
N ILE A 258 9.81 -5.19 13.04
CA ILE A 258 10.88 -5.62 13.94
C ILE A 258 11.09 -4.58 15.05
N LEU A 259 11.08 -3.29 14.70
CA LEU A 259 11.26 -2.22 15.66
C LEU A 259 10.07 -2.13 16.65
N LEU A 260 8.84 -2.23 16.14
CA LEU A 260 7.63 -2.29 16.98
C LEU A 260 7.66 -3.47 17.95
N LEU A 261 8.06 -4.65 17.48
CA LEU A 261 8.25 -5.82 18.34
C LEU A 261 9.35 -5.57 19.38
N ALA A 262 10.46 -4.95 19.02
CA ALA A 262 11.53 -4.64 19.96
C ALA A 262 11.05 -3.71 21.09
N HIS A 263 10.29 -2.66 20.75
CA HIS A 263 9.65 -1.79 21.76
C HIS A 263 8.66 -2.55 22.64
N PHE A 264 7.88 -3.45 22.04
CA PHE A 264 6.97 -4.31 22.80
C PHE A 264 7.71 -5.22 23.80
N PHE A 265 8.93 -5.66 23.47
CA PHE A 265 9.81 -6.43 24.37
C PHE A 265 10.67 -5.57 25.31
N GLY A 266 10.34 -4.28 25.45
CA GLY A 266 10.96 -3.40 26.44
C GLY A 266 12.15 -2.57 25.94
N LEU A 267 12.36 -2.49 24.63
CA LEU A 267 13.31 -1.51 24.07
C LEU A 267 12.79 -0.09 24.35
N ALA A 268 13.61 0.75 25.00
CA ALA A 268 13.21 2.11 25.32
C ALA A 268 12.85 2.90 24.04
N PRO A 269 11.83 3.78 24.07
CA PRO A 269 11.28 4.46 22.89
C PRO A 269 12.29 5.37 22.18
N GLU A 270 13.31 5.82 22.90
CA GLU A 270 14.40 6.64 22.37
C GLU A 270 15.22 5.88 21.29
N TYR A 271 15.34 4.56 21.44
CA TYR A 271 16.12 3.74 20.51
C TYR A 271 15.29 3.39 19.28
N GLY A 272 15.66 3.98 18.16
CA GLY A 272 15.04 3.67 16.86
C GLY A 272 13.95 4.63 16.43
N ALA A 273 13.65 5.68 17.20
CA ALA A 273 12.71 6.73 16.81
C ALA A 273 13.00 7.30 15.41
N GLN A 274 14.27 7.63 15.13
CA GLN A 274 14.69 8.12 13.81
C GLN A 274 14.49 7.07 12.69
N PRO A 275 15.06 5.84 12.78
CA PRO A 275 14.74 4.75 11.84
C PRO A 275 13.24 4.50 11.63
N GLN A 276 12.42 4.60 12.69
CA GLN A 276 10.97 4.44 12.60
C GLN A 276 10.36 5.45 11.63
N LEU A 277 10.71 6.73 11.75
CA LEU A 277 10.21 7.78 10.86
C LEU A 277 10.61 7.52 9.39
N TYR A 278 11.83 7.04 9.16
CA TYR A 278 12.29 6.63 7.82
C TYR A 278 11.48 5.45 7.27
N PHE A 279 11.25 4.40 8.07
CA PHE A 279 10.50 3.24 7.63
C PHE A 279 9.02 3.55 7.42
N SER A 280 8.42 4.40 8.26
CA SER A 280 7.06 4.91 8.04
C SER A 280 6.96 5.68 6.72
N PHE A 281 7.92 6.58 6.44
CA PHE A 281 7.98 7.29 5.16
C PHE A 281 8.14 6.32 3.96
N LEU A 282 9.01 5.32 4.09
CA LEU A 282 9.21 4.30 3.06
C LEU A 282 7.99 3.39 2.90
N GLY A 283 7.19 3.17 3.95
CA GLY A 283 5.95 2.40 3.93
C GLY A 283 4.94 2.92 2.89
N TYR A 284 4.89 4.24 2.66
CA TYR A 284 4.01 4.83 1.64
C TYR A 284 4.33 4.37 0.21
N PHE A 285 5.57 3.95 -0.06
CA PHE A 285 5.95 3.41 -1.37
C PHE A 285 5.25 2.09 -1.69
N VAL A 286 4.77 1.36 -0.67
CA VAL A 286 3.91 0.19 -0.90
C VAL A 286 2.67 0.62 -1.70
N PHE A 287 1.99 1.69 -1.28
CA PHE A 287 0.78 2.17 -1.95
C PHE A 287 1.04 2.89 -3.25
N PHE A 288 2.19 3.55 -3.40
CA PHE A 288 2.59 4.13 -4.68
C PHE A 288 2.87 3.06 -5.73
N LEU A 289 3.54 1.98 -5.36
CA LEU A 289 3.97 0.94 -6.30
C LEU A 289 2.92 -0.17 -6.50
N PHE A 290 1.97 -0.31 -5.58
CA PHE A 290 0.88 -1.29 -5.65
C PHE A 290 0.05 -1.25 -6.95
N PRO A 291 -0.46 -0.10 -7.43
CA PRO A 291 -1.22 -0.08 -8.68
C PRO A 291 -0.36 -0.46 -9.89
N PHE A 292 0.92 -0.09 -9.92
CA PHE A 292 1.81 -0.50 -11.02
C PHE A 292 2.08 -2.01 -11.03
N THR A 293 2.32 -2.61 -9.86
CA THR A 293 2.48 -4.07 -9.75
C THR A 293 1.16 -4.81 -10.09
N SER A 294 0.01 -4.21 -9.80
CA SER A 294 -1.30 -4.71 -10.19
C SER A 294 -1.54 -4.58 -11.71
N LEU A 295 -1.10 -3.48 -12.34
CA LEU A 295 -1.20 -3.29 -13.79
C LEU A 295 -0.48 -4.41 -14.56
N CYS A 296 0.60 -4.97 -14.03
CA CYS A 296 1.30 -6.10 -14.62
C CYS A 296 0.43 -7.36 -14.77
N GLN A 297 -0.67 -7.49 -14.03
CA GLN A 297 -1.62 -8.62 -14.15
C GLN A 297 -2.55 -8.51 -15.35
N PHE A 298 -2.76 -7.31 -15.86
CA PHE A 298 -3.73 -7.03 -16.91
C PHE A 298 -2.97 -6.80 -18.22
N PRO A 299 -2.45 -7.86 -18.89
CA PRO A 299 -1.66 -7.70 -20.11
C PRO A 299 -2.46 -7.02 -21.22
N ASP A 300 -3.78 -7.21 -21.25
CA ASP A 300 -4.66 -6.57 -22.23
C ASP A 300 -4.77 -5.07 -21.97
N LEU A 301 -4.92 -4.66 -20.70
CA LEU A 301 -4.91 -3.25 -20.32
C LEU A 301 -3.54 -2.62 -20.64
N ARG A 302 -2.44 -3.28 -20.27
CA ARG A 302 -1.08 -2.83 -20.59
C ARG A 302 -0.89 -2.66 -22.10
N LYS A 303 -1.29 -3.66 -22.91
CA LYS A 303 -1.22 -3.57 -24.38
C LYS A 303 -2.02 -2.40 -24.92
N ASN A 304 -3.22 -2.16 -24.38
CA ASN A 304 -4.08 -1.06 -24.81
C ASN A 304 -3.47 0.31 -24.45
N ILE A 305 -2.93 0.46 -23.24
CA ILE A 305 -2.23 1.67 -22.79
C ILE A 305 -0.99 1.91 -23.67
N THR A 306 -0.14 0.89 -23.86
CA THR A 306 1.05 1.01 -24.70
C THR A 306 0.69 1.35 -26.15
N ARG A 307 -0.35 0.74 -26.74
CA ARG A 307 -0.80 1.10 -28.10
C ARG A 307 -1.29 2.53 -28.19
N LYS A 308 -2.03 3.03 -27.20
CA LYS A 308 -2.49 4.43 -27.19
C LYS A 308 -1.32 5.40 -27.05
N ILE A 309 -0.38 5.15 -26.13
CA ILE A 309 0.80 6.00 -25.93
C ILE A 309 1.70 5.99 -27.16
N VAL A 310 2.02 4.80 -27.70
CA VAL A 310 2.86 4.65 -28.91
C VAL A 310 2.15 5.16 -30.16
N GLY A 311 0.82 5.10 -30.22
CA GLY A 311 0.04 5.67 -31.32
C GLY A 311 -0.09 7.19 -31.28
N ILE A 312 0.04 7.81 -30.09
CA ILE A 312 0.09 9.26 -29.91
C ILE A 312 1.47 9.81 -30.27
N LEU A 313 2.53 9.03 -30.07
CA LEU A 313 3.82 9.35 -30.67
C LEU A 313 3.60 9.39 -32.18
N PRO A 314 3.78 10.56 -32.83
CA PRO A 314 3.60 10.65 -34.27
C PRO A 314 4.49 9.57 -34.87
N ARG A 315 3.88 8.69 -35.67
CA ARG A 315 4.63 7.98 -36.70
C ARG A 315 5.26 9.08 -37.54
N GLN A 316 6.42 9.59 -37.13
CA GLN A 316 7.37 10.18 -38.04
C GLN A 316 7.63 9.05 -39.02
N GLN A 317 6.84 9.06 -40.09
CA GLN A 317 7.01 8.22 -41.25
C GLN A 317 8.46 8.41 -41.64
N GLN A 318 9.26 7.38 -41.39
CA GLN A 318 10.28 6.98 -42.33
C GLN A 318 9.58 6.71 -43.67
N HIS A 319 9.20 7.79 -44.37
CA HIS A 319 9.26 7.84 -45.82
C HIS A 319 10.74 7.93 -46.18
N HIS A 320 11.51 6.89 -45.85
CA HIS A 320 12.65 6.57 -46.67
C HIS A 320 12.06 5.91 -47.90
N THR A 321 11.84 6.74 -48.91
CA THR A 321 11.76 6.36 -50.32
C THR A 321 12.83 5.31 -50.56
N ALA A 322 12.44 4.04 -50.64
CA ALA A 322 13.28 3.02 -51.20
C ALA A 322 13.37 3.33 -52.69
N THR A 323 14.39 4.11 -53.06
CA THR A 323 14.80 4.28 -54.45
C THR A 323 15.23 2.91 -54.94
N VAL A 324 14.35 2.24 -55.68
CA VAL A 324 14.67 1.02 -56.41
C VAL A 324 15.72 1.43 -57.45
N ILE A 325 16.97 1.04 -57.25
CA ILE A 325 18.01 1.15 -58.27
C ILE A 325 17.73 0.04 -59.29
N PRO A 326 17.37 0.36 -60.54
CA PRO A 326 17.25 -0.66 -61.57
C PRO A 326 18.63 -1.27 -61.83
N MET A 327 18.70 -2.60 -61.71
CA MET A 327 19.89 -3.38 -61.99
C MET A 327 19.99 -3.51 -63.52
N ASN A 328 20.76 -2.63 -64.16
CA ASN A 328 21.08 -2.74 -65.58
C ASN A 328 21.88 -4.03 -65.81
N THR A 329 21.28 -4.98 -66.52
CA THR A 329 21.93 -6.15 -67.08
C THR A 329 22.88 -5.72 -68.19
N LEU A 330 24.17 -5.96 -67.99
CA LEU A 330 25.20 -5.94 -69.04
C LEU A 330 25.03 -7.21 -69.90
N THR A 331 24.77 -7.01 -71.19
CA THR A 331 24.98 -7.98 -72.27
C THR A 331 25.71 -7.30 -73.40
#